data_AF-A0AAV2B4S8-F1
#
_entry.id   AF-A0AAV2B4S8-F1
#
_cell.length_a   1.000
_cell.length_b   1.000
_cell.length_c   1.000
_cell.angle_alpha   90.00
_cell.angle_beta   90.00
_cell.angle_gamma   90.00
#
_symmetry.space_group_name_H-M   'P 1'
#
loop_
_entity.id
_entity.type
_entity.pdbx_description
1 polymer ?
#
loop_
_entity_poly.entity_id
_entity_poly.type
_entity_poly.pdbx_seq_one_letter_code
_entity_poly.pdbx_strand_id
1 'polypeptide(L)'
;MFRNRSKTQQAVKTMKWAAIIGLALDVACLGAGYYMYKQMKNSSDFRYRVYKYDERLVDVYYRANEKYGSGSAREEDLKKWGINEIKSFQNLKIVGL
;
A
#
# COMPACT_ATOMS: atom_id res chain seq x y z
N MET A 1 6.44 -35.60 -37.70
CA MET A 1 6.84 -34.98 -36.42
C MET A 1 5.91 -33.78 -36.12
N PHE A 2 4.68 -33.99 -35.61
CA PHE A 2 3.63 -32.94 -35.56
C PHE A 2 2.80 -32.89 -34.26
N ARG A 3 3.28 -33.43 -33.15
CA ARG A 3 2.45 -33.61 -31.94
C ARG A 3 2.71 -32.63 -30.80
N ASN A 4 3.60 -31.64 -30.96
CA ASN A 4 4.09 -30.80 -29.85
C ASN A 4 3.76 -29.29 -29.92
N ARG A 5 3.07 -28.81 -30.97
CA ARG A 5 2.70 -27.38 -31.09
C ARG A 5 1.49 -26.98 -30.24
N SER A 6 0.53 -27.87 -29.97
CA SER A 6 -0.71 -27.47 -29.28
C SER A 6 -0.48 -27.18 -27.78
N LYS A 7 0.35 -27.97 -27.11
CA LYS A 7 0.71 -27.79 -25.68
C LYS A 7 1.51 -26.50 -25.46
N THR A 8 2.44 -26.19 -26.36
CA THR A 8 3.22 -24.95 -26.33
C THR A 8 2.34 -23.73 -26.61
N GLN A 9 1.39 -23.81 -27.54
CA GLN A 9 0.43 -22.72 -27.77
C GLN A 9 -0.55 -22.51 -26.60
N GLN A 10 -0.99 -23.58 -25.93
CA GLN A 10 -1.78 -23.47 -24.70
C GLN A 10 -0.96 -22.84 -23.56
N ALA A 11 0.27 -23.28 -23.34
CA ALA A 11 1.16 -22.73 -22.31
C ALA A 11 1.47 -21.24 -22.53
N VAL A 12 1.65 -20.80 -23.77
CA VAL A 12 1.85 -19.38 -24.11
C VAL A 12 0.57 -18.57 -23.85
N LYS A 13 -0.61 -19.12 -24.12
CA LYS A 13 -1.88 -18.46 -23.79
C LYS A 13 -2.06 -18.30 -22.27
N THR A 14 -1.81 -19.33 -21.48
CA THR A 14 -1.88 -19.23 -20.01
C THR A 14 -0.83 -18.28 -19.44
N MET A 15 0.40 -18.28 -19.96
CA MET A 15 1.42 -17.28 -19.55
C MET A 15 1.00 -15.85 -19.89
N LYS A 16 0.38 -15.60 -21.05
CA LYS A 16 -0.15 -14.27 -21.39
C LYS A 16 -1.26 -13.83 -20.44
N TRP A 17 -2.19 -14.71 -20.11
CA TRP A 17 -3.24 -14.40 -19.12
C TRP A 17 -2.67 -14.18 -17.72
N ALA A 18 -1.70 -14.99 -17.30
CA ALA A 18 -1.01 -14.80 -16.02
C ALA A 18 -0.27 -13.46 -15.97
N ALA A 19 0.39 -13.05 -17.06
CA ALA A 19 1.04 -11.75 -17.16
C ALA A 19 0.04 -10.59 -17.11
N ILE A 20 -1.10 -10.69 -17.81
CA ILE A 20 -2.15 -9.67 -17.78
C ILE A 20 -2.76 -9.57 -16.38
N ILE A 21 -3.05 -10.70 -15.73
CA ILE A 21 -3.59 -10.73 -14.37
C ILE A 21 -2.57 -10.16 -13.37
N GLY A 22 -1.28 -10.50 -13.53
CA GLY A 22 -0.21 -9.93 -12.72
C GLY A 22 -0.15 -8.40 -12.84
N LEU A 23 -0.12 -7.89 -14.07
CA LEU A 23 -0.14 -6.44 -14.31
C LEU A 23 -1.40 -5.76 -13.79
N ALA A 24 -2.57 -6.42 -13.92
CA ALA A 24 -3.82 -5.90 -13.39
C ALA A 24 -3.81 -5.82 -11.86
N LEU A 25 -3.22 -6.82 -11.18
CA LEU A 25 -3.02 -6.81 -9.73
C LEU A 25 -2.07 -5.69 -9.30
N ASP A 26 -0.96 -5.49 -10.01
CA ASP A 26 -0.02 -4.41 -9.71
C ASP A 26 -0.70 -3.04 -9.82
N VAL A 27 -1.46 -2.81 -10.90
CA VAL A 27 -2.23 -1.57 -11.09
C VAL A 27 -3.30 -1.42 -10.01
N ALA A 28 -3.99 -2.49 -9.62
CA ALA A 28 -4.98 -2.45 -8.56
C ALA A 28 -4.35 -2.12 -7.19
N CYS A 29 -3.21 -2.70 -6.86
CA CYS A 29 -2.46 -2.41 -5.64
C CYS A 29 -1.99 -0.95 -5.60
N LEU A 30 -1.43 -0.43 -6.70
CA LEU A 30 -1.03 0.97 -6.81
C LEU A 30 -2.24 1.91 -6.73
N GLY A 31 -3.34 1.57 -7.40
CA GLY A 31 -4.58 2.35 -7.37
C GLY A 31 -5.20 2.40 -5.98
N ALA A 32 -5.28 1.26 -5.29
CA ALA A 32 -5.79 1.17 -3.92
C ALA A 32 -4.90 1.95 -2.94
N GLY A 33 -3.58 1.83 -3.06
CA GLY A 33 -2.63 2.59 -2.26
C GLY A 33 -2.76 4.10 -2.46
N TYR A 34 -2.87 4.56 -3.71
CA TYR A 34 -3.08 5.98 -4.01
C TYR A 34 -4.43 6.50 -3.51
N TYR A 35 -5.50 5.70 -3.65
CA TYR A 35 -6.82 6.04 -3.14
C TYR A 35 -6.80 6.20 -1.61
N MET A 36 -6.18 5.25 -0.89
CA MET A 36 -6.00 5.34 0.56
C MET A 36 -5.17 6.58 0.93
N TYR A 37 -4.06 6.84 0.23
CA TYR A 37 -3.25 8.02 0.46
C TYR A 37 -4.05 9.33 0.29
N LYS A 38 -4.89 9.42 -0.73
CA LYS A 38 -5.74 10.60 -0.99
C LYS A 38 -6.80 10.78 0.10
N GLN A 39 -7.46 9.70 0.52
CA GLN A 39 -8.41 9.70 1.64
C GLN A 39 -7.72 10.16 2.94
N MET A 40 -6.56 9.58 3.24
CA MET A 40 -5.77 9.94 4.41
C MET A 40 -5.32 11.40 4.36
N LYS A 41 -4.89 11.91 3.21
CA LYS A 41 -4.49 13.33 3.06
C LYS A 41 -5.64 14.29 3.37
N ASN A 42 -6.85 13.96 2.93
CA ASN A 42 -7.99 14.87 3.00
C ASN A 42 -8.73 14.84 4.35
N SER A 43 -8.60 13.79 5.15
CA SER A 43 -9.37 13.66 6.40
C SER A 43 -8.54 13.07 7.55
N SER A 44 -8.34 13.86 8.59
CA SER A 44 -7.76 13.40 9.86
C SER A 44 -8.63 12.34 10.54
N ASP A 45 -9.97 12.43 10.45
CA ASP A 45 -10.85 11.43 11.06
C ASP A 45 -10.77 10.08 10.35
N PHE A 46 -10.53 10.08 9.03
CA PHE A 46 -10.24 8.85 8.29
C PHE A 46 -8.92 8.23 8.76
N ARG A 47 -7.87 9.04 8.93
CA ARG A 47 -6.58 8.57 9.49
C ARG A 47 -6.75 7.97 10.88
N TYR A 48 -7.58 8.57 11.74
CA TYR A 48 -7.88 8.03 13.06
C TYR A 48 -8.61 6.68 13.03
N ARG A 49 -9.57 6.50 12.11
CA ARG A 49 -10.23 5.20 11.92
C ARG A 49 -9.25 4.12 11.48
N VAL A 50 -8.34 4.45 10.55
CA VAL A 50 -7.31 3.51 10.13
C VAL A 50 -6.35 3.23 11.28
N TYR A 51 -5.95 4.23 12.07
CA TYR A 51 -5.11 4.06 13.25
C TYR A 51 -5.72 3.08 14.27
N LYS A 52 -7.04 3.17 14.49
CA LYS A 52 -7.77 2.22 15.35
C LYS A 52 -7.81 0.79 14.80
N TYR A 53 -7.78 0.62 13.48
CA TYR A 53 -7.79 -0.69 12.85
C TYR A 53 -6.39 -1.31 12.80
N ASP A 54 -5.43 -0.56 12.25
CA ASP A 54 -4.02 -0.92 12.20
C ASP A 54 -3.17 0.36 12.16
N GLU A 55 -2.44 0.60 13.26
CA GLU A 55 -1.52 1.73 13.39
C GLU A 55 -0.41 1.74 12.33
N ARG A 56 -0.01 0.58 11.80
CA ARG A 56 1.08 0.47 10.81
C ARG A 56 0.71 1.11 9.48
N LEU A 57 -0.56 1.02 9.07
CA LEU A 57 -1.01 1.63 7.82
C LEU A 57 -0.91 3.16 7.86
N VAL A 58 -1.18 3.74 9.03
CA VAL A 58 -1.02 5.19 9.25
C VAL A 58 0.45 5.55 9.40
N ASP A 59 1.28 4.69 9.98
CA ASP A 59 2.74 4.87 10.05
C ASP A 59 3.37 4.98 8.65
N VAL A 60 2.97 4.11 7.72
CA VAL A 60 3.44 4.16 6.32
C VAL A 60 3.04 5.48 5.68
N TYR A 61 1.81 5.95 5.92
CA TYR A 61 1.37 7.27 5.45
C TYR A 61 2.21 8.40 6.04
N TYR A 62 2.50 8.38 7.35
CA TYR A 62 3.33 9.41 7.98
C TYR A 62 4.75 9.41 7.42
N ARG A 63 5.39 8.25 7.26
CA ARG A 63 6.73 8.16 6.63
C ARG A 63 6.72 8.67 5.19
N ALA A 64 5.67 8.37 4.42
CA ALA A 64 5.52 8.89 3.07
C ALA A 64 5.33 10.42 3.08
N ASN A 65 4.56 10.96 4.02
CA ASN A 65 4.35 12.40 4.17
C ASN A 65 5.61 13.11 4.70
N GLU A 66 6.41 12.48 5.55
CA GLU A 66 7.72 12.99 5.97
C GLU A 66 8.71 13.07 4.81
N LYS A 67 8.67 12.10 3.88
CA LYS A 67 9.59 12.04 2.74
C LYS A 67 9.16 12.89 1.54
N TYR A 68 7.86 13.02 1.30
CA TYR A 68 7.31 13.63 0.08
C TYR A 68 6.31 14.77 0.34
N GLY A 69 6.03 15.09 1.60
CA GLY A 69 4.98 16.04 2.01
C GLY A 69 5.47 17.06 3.04
N SER A 70 4.57 17.50 3.93
CA SER A 70 4.85 18.54 4.93
C SER A 70 5.53 18.02 6.19
N GLY A 71 5.51 16.69 6.43
CA GLY A 71 6.05 16.06 7.64
C GLY A 71 5.29 16.36 8.95
N SER A 72 4.46 17.40 8.99
CA SER A 72 3.72 17.84 10.18
C SER A 72 2.45 17.03 10.48
N ALA A 73 1.96 16.24 9.51
CA ALA A 73 0.68 15.53 9.62
C ALA A 73 0.60 14.58 10.83
N ARG A 74 1.75 13.99 11.22
CA ARG A 74 1.84 13.10 12.39
C ARG A 74 1.62 13.86 13.70
N GLU A 75 2.36 14.96 13.91
CA GLU A 75 2.23 15.76 15.13
C GLU A 75 0.84 16.40 15.24
N GLU A 76 0.31 16.92 14.13
CA GLU A 76 -1.02 17.52 14.07
C GLU A 76 -2.13 16.52 14.45
N ASP A 77 -2.06 15.30 13.92
CA ASP A 77 -3.03 14.26 14.23
C ASP A 77 -2.92 13.79 15.67
N LEU A 78 -1.71 13.54 16.18
CA LEU A 78 -1.50 13.10 17.56
C LEU A 78 -2.00 14.13 18.57
N LYS A 79 -1.71 15.41 18.32
CA LYS A 79 -2.21 16.52 19.11
C LYS A 79 -3.73 16.59 19.05
N LYS A 80 -4.34 16.41 17.87
CA LYS A 80 -5.79 16.44 17.68
C LYS A 80 -6.49 15.25 18.34
N TRP A 81 -5.86 14.08 18.36
CA TRP A 81 -6.43 12.86 18.93
C TRP A 81 -6.11 12.67 20.42
N GLY A 82 -5.26 13.55 21.00
CA GLY A 82 -4.85 13.47 22.40
C GLY A 82 -3.95 12.28 22.72
N ILE A 83 -3.18 11.78 21.73
CA ILE A 83 -2.34 10.60 21.87
C ILE A 83 -0.89 11.06 22.10
N ASN A 84 -0.34 10.79 23.28
CA ASN A 84 1.00 11.23 23.69
C ASN A 84 2.13 10.24 23.36
N GLU A 85 1.82 9.01 22.95
CA GLU A 85 2.84 7.98 22.66
C GLU A 85 2.62 7.33 21.31
N ILE A 86 3.64 7.43 20.45
CA ILE A 86 3.74 6.66 19.22
C ILE A 86 4.47 5.37 19.59
N LYS A 87 3.82 4.20 19.47
CA LYS A 87 4.56 2.95 19.28
C LYS A 87 5.20 3.00 17.89
N SER A 88 6.33 3.67 17.81
CA SER A 88 7.16 3.71 16.61
C SER A 88 7.55 2.27 16.30
N PHE A 89 7.02 1.71 15.22
CA PHE A 89 7.50 0.44 14.69
C PHE A 89 8.87 0.66 14.05
N GLN A 90 9.88 0.89 14.88
CA GLN A 90 11.28 0.81 14.46
C GLN A 90 11.65 -0.61 13.99
N ASN A 91 10.79 -1.60 14.24
CA ASN A 91 10.99 -3.01 13.85
C ASN A 91 10.45 -3.40 12.46
N LEU A 92 9.93 -2.47 11.65
CA LEU A 92 9.55 -2.76 10.25
C LEU A 92 10.74 -2.78 9.26
N LYS A 93 11.98 -2.94 9.75
CA LYS A 93 13.14 -3.29 8.92
C LYS A 93 13.09 -4.71 8.33
N ILE A 94 12.10 -5.53 8.71
CA ILE A 94 12.05 -6.96 8.36
C ILE A 94 11.33 -7.24 7.04
N VAL A 95 10.55 -6.30 6.50
CA VAL A 95 10.01 -6.44 5.14
C VAL A 95 10.85 -5.60 4.20
N GLY A 96 12.07 -6.08 3.94
CA GLY A 96 12.79 -5.74 2.74
C GLY A 96 11.99 -6.26 1.55
N LEU A 97 11.29 -5.36 0.87
CA LEU A 97 10.83 -5.52 -0.49
C LEU A 97 11.21 -4.26 -1.27
#